data_AF-A0A412FXW3-F1
#
_entry.id   AF-A0A412FXW3-F1
#
_cell.length_a   1.000
_cell.length_b   1.000
_cell.length_c   1.000
_cell.angle_alpha   90.00
_cell.angle_beta   90.00
_cell.angle_gamma   90.00
#
_symmetry.space_group_name_H-M   'P 1'
#
loop_
_entity.id
_entity.type
_entity.pdbx_description
1 polymer ?
#
loop_
_entity_poly.entity_id
_entity_poly.type
_entity_poly.pdbx_seq_one_letter_code
_entity_poly.pdbx_strand_id
1 'polypeptide(L)'
;MNYFLLAETEFFRRINEAGDCNMETAYTAFATQVIELCSGNVDTNRTIIALAYIEIELQHHPMRNLPEEKREVAAYISKALSLVRKMQKFLAAPQVPPLIPIRTSSDNTTENPASPLQWTGNAIDLVELIYGINEMGCINNGNMPLKQLAPLLYKIFGIESKDCYRFYIDIKRRKNESRTYFLDRMQEKLNERMLRDEEMERLRK
;
A
#
# COMPACT_ATOMS: atom_id res chain seq x y z
N MET A 1 -21.00 -13.48 7.19
CA MET A 1 -21.50 -12.37 8.02
C MET A 1 -22.09 -11.33 7.07
N ASN A 2 -23.34 -10.92 7.29
CA ASN A 2 -24.13 -10.13 6.33
C ASN A 2 -23.63 -8.67 6.24
N TYR A 3 -23.16 -8.27 5.06
CA TYR A 3 -22.63 -6.93 4.79
C TYR A 3 -23.71 -5.83 4.77
N PHE A 4 -24.99 -6.22 4.85
CA PHE A 4 -26.15 -5.32 4.93
C PHE A 4 -26.43 -4.76 6.34
N LEU A 5 -25.72 -5.20 7.39
CA LEU A 5 -26.00 -4.84 8.78
C LEU A 5 -25.60 -3.41 9.21
N LEU A 6 -24.83 -2.67 8.40
CA LEU A 6 -24.37 -1.33 8.82
C LEU A 6 -25.37 -0.20 8.54
N ALA A 7 -26.29 -0.42 7.60
CA ALA A 7 -27.44 0.46 7.34
C ALA A 7 -28.53 0.34 8.43
N GLU A 8 -28.52 -0.76 9.17
CA GLU A 8 -29.42 -1.04 10.30
C GLU A 8 -28.83 -0.56 11.64
N THR A 9 -27.72 0.18 11.61
CA THR A 9 -27.12 0.68 12.85
C THR A 9 -28.04 1.67 13.53
N GLU A 10 -27.95 1.66 14.86
CA GLU A 10 -28.63 2.60 15.75
C GLU A 10 -28.37 4.07 15.34
N PHE A 11 -27.24 4.34 14.69
CA PHE A 11 -26.94 5.64 14.08
C PHE A 11 -27.86 5.98 12.90
N PHE A 12 -27.99 5.10 11.91
CA PHE A 12 -28.89 5.27 10.77
C PHE A 12 -30.36 5.36 11.23
N ARG A 13 -30.75 4.56 12.23
CA ARG A 13 -32.08 4.66 12.84
C ARG A 13 -32.35 6.05 13.41
N ARG A 14 -31.41 6.63 14.17
CA ARG A 14 -31.58 7.95 14.82
C ARG A 14 -31.49 9.15 13.88
N ILE A 15 -30.68 9.08 12.81
CA ILE A 15 -30.69 10.14 11.79
C ILE A 15 -31.98 10.14 10.96
N ASN A 16 -32.69 9.01 10.92
CA ASN A 16 -33.99 8.87 10.26
C ASN A 16 -35.18 9.17 11.20
N GLU A 17 -35.12 8.71 12.45
CA GLU A 17 -36.11 8.93 13.52
C GLU A 17 -35.72 10.16 14.35
N ALA A 18 -35.81 11.36 13.75
CA ALA A 18 -35.78 12.67 14.41
C ALA A 18 -35.00 12.76 15.75
N GLY A 19 -33.69 12.45 15.73
CA GLY A 19 -32.67 12.88 16.70
C GLY A 19 -33.09 12.99 18.16
N ASP A 20 -33.06 11.89 18.91
CA ASP A 20 -33.10 11.91 20.37
C ASP A 20 -31.74 12.35 20.96
N CYS A 21 -31.73 12.80 22.22
CA CYS A 21 -30.68 13.42 23.02
C CYS A 21 -29.35 12.64 23.19
N ASN A 22 -29.15 11.55 22.44
CA ASN A 22 -27.99 10.69 22.58
C ASN A 22 -27.33 10.31 21.23
N MET A 23 -27.28 11.28 20.32
CA MET A 23 -26.62 11.18 19.01
C MET A 23 -25.11 10.88 19.13
N GLU A 24 -24.46 11.38 20.19
CA GLU A 24 -23.05 11.15 20.45
C GLU A 24 -22.73 9.67 20.66
N THR A 25 -23.52 8.98 21.50
CA THR A 25 -23.33 7.54 21.76
C THR A 25 -23.55 6.73 20.49
N ALA A 26 -24.60 7.04 19.72
CA ALA A 26 -24.90 6.34 18.48
C ALA A 26 -23.81 6.55 17.41
N TYR A 27 -23.31 7.77 17.28
CA TYR A 27 -22.19 8.08 16.39
C TYR A 27 -20.91 7.37 16.82
N THR A 28 -20.61 7.32 18.11
CA THR A 28 -19.40 6.67 18.64
C THR A 28 -19.43 5.17 18.39
N ALA A 29 -20.59 4.53 18.57
CA ALA A 29 -20.79 3.11 18.25
C ALA A 29 -20.65 2.86 16.74
N PHE A 30 -21.22 3.72 15.89
CA PHE A 30 -21.05 3.65 14.43
C PHE A 30 -19.59 3.80 14.03
N ALA A 31 -18.89 4.80 14.58
CA ALA A 31 -17.48 5.04 14.27
C ALA A 31 -16.60 3.85 14.65
N THR A 32 -16.88 3.23 15.80
CA THR A 32 -16.17 2.02 16.26
C THR A 32 -16.38 0.87 15.29
N GLN A 33 -17.61 0.62 14.84
CA GLN A 33 -17.90 -0.43 13.85
C GLN A 33 -17.21 -0.18 12.50
N VAL A 34 -17.16 1.07 12.04
CA VAL A 34 -16.43 1.44 10.82
C VAL A 34 -14.93 1.17 10.98
N ILE A 35 -14.34 1.49 12.14
CA ILE A 35 -12.93 1.24 12.43
C ILE A 35 -12.63 -0.26 12.48
N GLU A 36 -13.46 -1.03 13.18
CA GLU A 36 -13.31 -2.49 13.29
C GLU A 36 -13.41 -3.16 11.92
N LEU A 37 -14.38 -2.73 11.09
CA LEU A 37 -14.52 -3.22 9.72
C LEU A 37 -13.24 -2.94 8.90
N CYS A 38 -12.65 -1.76 9.04
CA CYS A 38 -11.42 -1.40 8.33
C CYS A 38 -10.17 -2.12 8.89
N SER A 39 -10.22 -2.59 10.14
CA SER A 39 -9.11 -3.27 10.83
C SER A 39 -9.17 -4.79 10.69
N GLY A 40 -10.33 -5.35 10.36
CA GLY A 40 -10.56 -6.78 10.16
C GLY A 40 -9.97 -7.28 8.83
N ASN A 41 -8.90 -8.08 8.90
CA ASN A 41 -8.07 -8.50 7.77
C ASN A 41 -8.72 -9.51 6.78
N VAL A 42 -10.05 -9.71 6.83
CA VAL A 42 -10.70 -10.88 6.21
C VAL A 42 -11.13 -10.64 4.76
N ASP A 43 -11.45 -9.39 4.36
CA ASP A 43 -11.79 -9.06 2.96
C ASP A 43 -11.78 -7.54 2.69
N THR A 44 -10.69 -7.03 2.12
CA THR A 44 -10.54 -5.60 1.77
C THR A 44 -11.56 -5.14 0.73
N ASN A 45 -11.86 -5.98 -0.27
CA ASN A 45 -12.79 -5.63 -1.35
C ASN A 45 -14.20 -5.44 -0.80
N ARG A 46 -14.65 -6.36 0.06
CA ARG A 46 -15.97 -6.23 0.68
C ARG A 46 -16.05 -5.05 1.65
N THR A 47 -14.96 -4.73 2.34
CA THR A 47 -14.88 -3.52 3.19
C THR A 47 -15.03 -2.26 2.35
N ILE A 48 -14.33 -2.17 1.21
CA ILE A 48 -14.44 -1.04 0.28
C ILE A 48 -15.89 -0.89 -0.23
N ILE A 49 -16.53 -2.00 -0.62
CA ILE A 49 -17.92 -2.00 -1.10
C ILE A 49 -18.88 -1.52 0.01
N ALA A 50 -18.71 -2.00 1.24
CA ALA A 50 -19.55 -1.60 2.36
C ALA A 50 -19.40 -0.11 2.70
N LEU A 51 -18.17 0.43 2.71
CA LEU A 51 -17.93 1.86 2.93
C LEU A 51 -18.51 2.72 1.80
N ALA A 52 -18.41 2.27 0.55
CA ALA A 52 -19.01 2.97 -0.59
C ALA A 52 -20.53 3.05 -0.48
N TYR A 53 -21.17 1.96 -0.04
CA TYR A 53 -22.60 1.95 0.23
C TYR A 53 -23.01 2.95 1.32
N ILE A 54 -22.30 2.94 2.46
CA ILE A 54 -22.57 3.87 3.58
C ILE A 54 -22.37 5.34 3.14
N GLU A 55 -21.33 5.62 2.34
CA GLU A 55 -21.10 6.96 1.81
C GLU A 55 -22.28 7.44 0.96
N ILE A 56 -22.81 6.59 0.08
CA ILE A 56 -23.96 6.91 -0.77
C ILE A 56 -25.18 7.26 0.08
N GLU A 57 -25.49 6.45 1.09
CA GLU A 57 -26.63 6.67 1.99
C GLU A 57 -26.48 7.98 2.79
N LEU A 58 -25.29 8.28 3.32
CA LEU A 58 -25.02 9.52 4.06
C LEU A 58 -25.04 10.76 3.15
N GLN A 59 -24.52 10.65 1.93
CA GLN A 59 -24.46 11.76 0.98
C GLN A 59 -25.83 12.17 0.45
N HIS A 60 -26.74 11.20 0.28
CA HIS A 60 -28.08 11.44 -0.25
C HIS A 60 -29.14 11.56 0.84
N HIS A 61 -28.74 11.56 2.13
CA HIS A 61 -29.64 11.83 3.23
C HIS A 61 -30.30 13.21 3.05
N PRO A 62 -31.63 13.37 3.26
CA PRO A 62 -32.36 14.61 3.02
C PRO A 62 -31.98 15.72 4.02
N MET A 63 -30.79 16.29 3.82
CA MET A 63 -30.18 17.31 4.68
C MET A 63 -30.72 18.72 4.42
N ARG A 64 -31.28 18.95 3.23
CA ARG A 64 -31.51 20.31 2.69
C ARG A 64 -32.79 20.99 3.20
N ASN A 65 -33.64 20.27 3.96
CA ASN A 65 -34.93 20.74 4.48
C ASN A 65 -35.08 20.56 6.00
N LEU A 66 -33.98 20.38 6.75
CA LEU A 66 -34.04 20.13 8.19
C LEU A 66 -34.32 21.44 8.97
N PRO A 67 -35.32 21.47 9.86
CA PRO A 67 -35.56 22.59 10.78
C PRO A 67 -34.31 22.89 11.62
N GLU A 68 -34.18 24.12 12.14
CA GLU A 68 -33.01 24.59 12.90
C GLU A 68 -32.70 23.71 14.13
N GLU A 69 -33.73 23.05 14.69
CA GLU A 69 -33.67 22.07 15.77
C GLU A 69 -32.91 20.77 15.41
N LYS A 70 -32.69 20.49 14.11
CA LYS A 70 -32.00 19.29 13.62
C LYS A 70 -30.57 19.57 13.13
N ARG A 71 -30.02 20.74 13.47
CA ARG A 71 -28.64 21.13 13.13
C ARG A 71 -27.59 20.18 13.74
N GLU A 72 -27.88 19.63 14.91
CA GLU A 72 -27.01 18.63 15.55
C GLU A 72 -26.94 17.33 14.72
N VAL A 73 -28.09 16.83 14.24
CA VAL A 73 -28.16 15.65 13.37
C VAL A 73 -27.34 15.86 12.09
N ALA A 74 -27.47 17.04 11.47
CA ALA A 74 -26.69 17.41 10.28
C ALA A 74 -25.16 17.44 10.53
N ALA A 75 -24.74 17.88 11.72
CA ALA A 75 -23.33 17.84 12.12
C ALA A 75 -22.83 16.40 12.23
N TYR A 76 -23.63 15.49 12.82
CA TYR A 76 -23.26 14.07 12.93
C TYR A 76 -23.25 13.33 11.59
N ILE A 77 -24.18 13.63 10.67
CA ILE A 77 -24.15 13.09 9.31
C ILE A 77 -22.87 13.54 8.60
N SER A 78 -22.50 14.82 8.74
CA SER A 78 -21.27 15.36 8.17
C SER A 78 -20.01 14.71 8.77
N LYS A 79 -19.99 14.45 10.09
CA LYS A 79 -18.91 13.73 10.77
C LYS A 79 -18.80 12.29 10.28
N ALA A 80 -19.93 11.59 10.11
CA ALA A 80 -19.96 10.23 9.60
C ALA A 80 -19.47 10.16 8.15
N LEU A 81 -19.92 11.07 7.30
CA LEU A 81 -19.47 11.16 5.90
C LEU A 81 -17.96 11.43 5.81
N SER A 82 -17.45 12.33 6.66
CA SER A 82 -16.01 12.62 6.73
C SER A 82 -15.21 11.40 7.18
N LEU A 83 -15.70 10.67 8.19
CA LEU A 83 -15.07 9.45 8.69
C LEU A 83 -14.96 8.38 7.60
N VAL A 84 -16.08 8.07 6.93
CA VAL A 84 -16.15 7.04 5.89
C VAL A 84 -15.19 7.36 4.74
N ARG A 85 -15.20 8.61 4.25
CA ARG A 85 -14.27 9.07 3.19
C ARG A 85 -12.81 8.95 3.60
N LYS A 86 -12.48 9.30 4.86
CA LYS A 86 -11.11 9.16 5.37
C LYS A 86 -10.68 7.70 5.47
N MET A 87 -11.59 6.81 5.87
CA MET A 87 -11.31 5.38 5.95
C MET A 87 -11.14 4.75 4.56
N GLN A 88 -11.98 5.10 3.58
CA GLN A 88 -11.78 4.70 2.19
C GLN A 88 -10.43 5.19 1.65
N LYS A 89 -10.05 6.43 1.95
CA LYS A 89 -8.73 6.97 1.57
C LYS A 89 -7.58 6.25 2.28
N PHE A 90 -7.75 5.85 3.54
CA PHE A 90 -6.76 5.05 4.27
C PHE A 90 -6.58 3.67 3.64
N LEU A 91 -7.67 3.03 3.22
CA LEU A 91 -7.63 1.73 2.53
C LEU A 91 -7.10 1.83 1.09
N ALA A 92 -7.37 2.95 0.40
CA ALA A 92 -6.90 3.21 -0.96
C ALA A 92 -5.48 3.80 -1.01
N ALA A 93 -4.95 4.30 0.11
CA ALA A 93 -3.56 4.75 0.19
C ALA A 93 -2.65 3.55 -0.03
N PRO A 94 -1.57 3.67 -0.83
CA PRO A 94 -0.53 2.65 -0.88
C PRO A 94 -0.03 2.46 0.56
N GLN A 95 -0.37 1.32 1.16
CA GLN A 95 0.15 0.98 2.47
C GLN A 95 1.67 0.92 2.31
N VAL A 96 2.37 1.94 2.81
CA VAL A 96 3.80 1.83 3.07
C VAL A 96 3.99 0.56 3.92
N PRO A 97 4.88 -0.36 3.55
CA PRO A 97 5.04 -1.63 4.26
C PRO A 97 5.18 -1.35 5.76
N PRO A 98 4.38 -2.00 6.62
CA PRO A 98 4.36 -1.67 8.04
C PRO A 98 5.76 -1.88 8.64
N LEU A 99 6.18 -0.90 9.42
CA LEU A 99 7.29 -1.00 10.36
C LEU A 99 7.06 -2.24 11.24
N ILE A 100 8.04 -3.14 11.22
CA ILE A 100 8.06 -4.39 11.99
C ILE A 100 7.77 -4.10 13.48
N PRO A 101 6.69 -4.63 14.08
CA PRO A 101 6.56 -4.68 15.53
C PRO A 101 7.53 -5.72 16.07
N ILE A 102 8.29 -5.33 17.09
CA ILE A 102 9.14 -6.23 17.88
C ILE A 102 8.26 -7.35 18.43
N ARG A 103 8.67 -8.59 18.13
CA ARG A 103 8.00 -9.83 18.54
C ARG A 103 7.90 -9.93 20.06
N THR A 104 6.71 -10.17 20.58
CA THR A 104 6.51 -11.00 21.78
C THR A 104 5.44 -12.05 21.49
N SER A 105 5.90 -13.30 21.42
CA SER A 105 5.20 -14.57 21.70
C SER A 105 3.89 -14.93 20.99
N SER A 106 3.96 -16.11 20.34
CA SER A 106 2.90 -17.11 20.08
C SER A 106 1.68 -16.68 19.27
N ASP A 107 1.67 -16.99 17.97
CA ASP A 107 0.76 -18.03 17.47
C ASP A 107 1.20 -18.56 16.10
N ASN A 108 0.99 -19.86 15.88
CA ASN A 108 1.35 -20.57 14.67
C ASN A 108 0.25 -20.43 13.62
N THR A 109 0.45 -19.59 12.61
CA THR A 109 -0.26 -19.72 11.33
C THR A 109 0.75 -19.71 10.20
N THR A 110 0.86 -20.86 9.55
CA THR A 110 1.64 -21.11 8.34
C THR A 110 1.12 -20.26 7.18
N GLU A 111 1.54 -19.02 7.10
CA GLU A 111 1.81 -18.42 5.80
C GLU A 111 3.21 -18.90 5.42
N ASN A 112 3.35 -19.69 4.36
CA ASN A 112 4.67 -19.90 3.77
C ASN A 112 5.12 -18.52 3.25
N PRO A 113 6.05 -17.80 3.90
CA PRO A 113 6.65 -16.66 3.22
C PRO A 113 7.30 -17.24 1.98
N ALA A 114 6.88 -16.81 0.80
CA ALA A 114 7.55 -17.20 -0.43
C ALA A 114 9.06 -17.01 -0.19
N SER A 115 9.83 -18.09 -0.36
CA SER A 115 11.26 -18.05 -0.10
C SER A 115 11.85 -16.86 -0.87
N PRO A 116 12.69 -16.04 -0.23
CA PRO A 116 13.29 -14.90 -0.92
C PRO A 116 13.97 -15.40 -2.20
N LEU A 117 13.94 -14.57 -3.25
CA LEU A 117 14.67 -14.90 -4.46
C LEU A 117 16.14 -15.10 -4.09
N GLN A 118 16.80 -16.03 -4.74
CA GLN A 118 18.23 -16.26 -4.50
C GLN A 118 19.03 -15.50 -5.55
N TRP A 119 19.71 -14.43 -5.12
CA TRP A 119 20.69 -13.79 -5.98
C TRP A 119 21.91 -14.68 -6.15
N THR A 120 22.20 -15.04 -7.40
CA THR A 120 23.32 -15.90 -7.77
C THR A 120 24.51 -15.13 -8.33
N GLY A 121 24.38 -13.81 -8.52
CA GLY A 121 25.49 -12.93 -8.91
C GLY A 121 26.35 -12.49 -7.73
N ASN A 122 27.36 -11.65 -7.97
CA ASN A 122 28.15 -11.11 -6.87
C ASN A 122 27.36 -10.03 -6.13
N ALA A 123 27.66 -9.82 -4.84
CA ALA A 123 27.03 -8.75 -4.06
C ALA A 123 27.34 -7.36 -4.64
N ILE A 124 28.56 -7.14 -5.14
CA ILE A 124 28.97 -5.87 -5.77
C ILE A 124 28.14 -5.56 -7.03
N ASP A 125 27.71 -6.59 -7.77
CA ASP A 125 26.88 -6.44 -8.97
C ASP A 125 25.46 -5.97 -8.59
N LEU A 126 24.91 -6.52 -7.49
CA LEU A 126 23.64 -6.03 -6.95
C LEU A 126 23.76 -4.57 -6.45
N VAL A 127 24.86 -4.20 -5.81
CA VAL A 127 25.09 -2.81 -5.38
C VAL A 127 25.14 -1.87 -6.58
N GLU A 128 25.80 -2.27 -7.66
CA GLU A 128 25.82 -1.50 -8.90
C GLU A 128 24.41 -1.24 -9.45
N LEU A 129 23.56 -2.27 -9.46
CA LEU A 129 22.15 -2.15 -9.83
C LEU A 129 21.37 -1.22 -8.88
N ILE A 130 21.55 -1.36 -7.57
CA ILE A 130 20.88 -0.54 -6.55
C ILE A 130 21.20 0.95 -6.78
N TYR A 131 22.48 1.28 -6.99
CA TYR A 131 22.89 2.66 -7.25
C TYR A 131 22.38 3.16 -8.60
N GLY A 132 22.42 2.34 -9.65
CA GLY A 132 21.85 2.69 -10.96
C GLY A 132 20.36 3.05 -10.86
N ILE A 133 19.57 2.21 -10.19
CA ILE A 133 18.13 2.47 -9.96
C ILE A 133 17.91 3.73 -9.13
N ASN A 134 18.73 3.97 -8.10
CA ASN A 134 18.61 5.14 -7.25
C ASN A 134 18.87 6.45 -8.02
N GLU A 135 19.95 6.49 -8.81
CA GLU A 135 20.30 7.66 -9.63
C GLU A 135 19.28 7.95 -10.73
N MET A 136 18.66 6.91 -11.28
CA MET A 136 17.61 7.06 -12.30
C MET A 136 16.33 7.72 -11.75
N GLY A 137 16.10 7.70 -10.43
CA GLY A 137 14.95 8.38 -9.81
C GLY A 137 13.58 7.82 -10.22
N CYS A 138 13.52 6.63 -10.84
CA CYS A 138 12.27 6.07 -11.38
C CYS A 138 11.32 5.51 -10.31
N ILE A 139 11.70 5.52 -9.03
CA ILE A 139 10.90 4.97 -7.93
C ILE A 139 10.33 6.11 -7.08
N ASN A 140 9.04 6.02 -6.76
CA ASN A 140 8.33 6.96 -5.88
C ASN A 140 8.48 8.43 -6.31
N ASN A 141 8.36 8.70 -7.62
CA ASN A 141 8.54 10.03 -8.20
C ASN A 141 9.92 10.65 -7.86
N GLY A 142 10.98 9.84 -7.85
CA GLY A 142 12.33 10.26 -7.47
C GLY A 142 12.60 10.39 -5.97
N ASN A 143 11.60 10.14 -5.12
CA ASN A 143 11.72 10.36 -3.67
C ASN A 143 12.15 9.12 -2.88
N MET A 144 12.66 8.08 -3.54
CA MET A 144 13.12 6.86 -2.88
C MET A 144 14.56 7.02 -2.37
N PRO A 145 14.81 7.09 -1.04
CA PRO A 145 16.17 7.25 -0.53
C PRO A 145 16.95 5.93 -0.63
N LEU A 146 18.25 6.01 -0.95
CA LEU A 146 19.13 4.84 -1.05
C LEU A 146 19.11 3.96 0.22
N LYS A 147 19.05 4.58 1.40
CA LYS A 147 18.98 3.90 2.70
C LYS A 147 17.73 3.04 2.87
N GLN A 148 16.66 3.31 2.12
CA GLN A 148 15.45 2.50 2.09
C GLN A 148 15.47 1.49 0.94
N LEU A 149 15.95 1.93 -0.24
CA LEU A 149 16.01 1.08 -1.43
C LEU A 149 16.94 -0.13 -1.26
N ALA A 150 18.14 0.06 -0.73
CA ALA A 150 19.14 -1.01 -0.63
C ALA A 150 18.68 -2.17 0.28
N PRO A 151 18.19 -1.94 1.52
CA PRO A 151 17.66 -3.03 2.35
C PRO A 151 16.48 -3.78 1.74
N LEU A 152 15.61 -3.07 1.00
CA LEU A 152 14.48 -3.70 0.31
C LEU A 152 14.95 -4.67 -0.77
N LEU A 153 15.87 -4.24 -1.64
CA LEU A 153 16.40 -5.09 -2.69
C LEU A 153 17.22 -6.25 -2.14
N TYR A 154 18.02 -6.04 -1.09
CA TYR A 154 18.70 -7.14 -0.39
C TYR A 154 17.73 -8.19 0.14
N LYS A 155 16.63 -7.76 0.79
CA LYS A 155 15.61 -8.67 1.29
C LYS A 155 14.93 -9.46 0.18
N ILE A 156 14.57 -8.80 -0.93
CA ILE A 156 13.93 -9.44 -2.09
C ILE A 156 14.84 -10.53 -2.67
N PHE A 157 16.14 -10.23 -2.76
CA PHE A 157 17.17 -11.07 -3.37
C PHE A 157 17.89 -12.01 -2.38
N GLY A 158 17.37 -12.14 -1.15
CA GLY A 158 17.91 -13.09 -0.18
C GLY A 158 19.35 -12.82 0.22
N ILE A 159 19.81 -11.56 0.14
CA ILE A 159 21.15 -11.15 0.54
C ILE A 159 21.10 -10.52 1.93
N GLU A 160 21.98 -10.96 2.83
CA GLU A 160 22.10 -10.40 4.20
C GLU A 160 23.11 -9.24 4.31
N SER A 161 23.79 -8.91 3.22
CA SER A 161 24.90 -7.96 3.17
C SER A 161 24.50 -6.52 3.53
N LYS A 162 25.36 -5.84 4.31
CA LYS A 162 25.20 -4.45 4.77
C LYS A 162 26.22 -3.47 4.17
N ASP A 163 27.06 -3.95 3.25
CA ASP A 163 28.24 -3.22 2.75
C ASP A 163 27.95 -2.35 1.51
N CYS A 164 26.73 -1.83 1.37
CA CYS A 164 26.31 -1.07 0.18
C CYS A 164 27.28 0.08 -0.17
N TYR A 165 27.69 0.87 0.84
CA TYR A 165 28.63 1.97 0.64
C TYR A 165 30.05 1.49 0.30
N ARG A 166 30.54 0.43 0.96
CA ARG A 166 31.89 -0.12 0.71
C ARG A 166 32.00 -0.61 -0.73
N PHE A 167 31.04 -1.41 -1.18
CA PHE A 167 31.01 -1.91 -2.55
C PHE A 167 30.89 -0.77 -3.57
N TYR A 168 30.15 0.29 -3.26
CA TYR A 168 30.12 1.48 -4.12
C TYR A 168 31.48 2.18 -4.21
N ILE A 169 32.23 2.29 -3.12
CA ILE A 169 33.61 2.80 -3.15
C ILE A 169 34.51 1.90 -4.01
N ASP A 170 34.36 0.57 -3.92
CA ASP A 170 35.10 -0.38 -4.75
C ASP A 170 34.76 -0.21 -6.24
N ILE A 171 33.47 -0.04 -6.58
CA ILE A 171 33.01 0.28 -7.94
C ILE A 171 33.66 1.58 -8.44
N LYS A 172 33.65 2.64 -7.63
CA LYS A 172 34.25 3.95 -7.98
C LYS A 172 35.76 3.89 -8.23
N ARG A 173 36.46 2.93 -7.64
CA ARG A 173 37.92 2.77 -7.74
C ARG A 173 38.36 1.90 -8.92
N ARG A 174 37.43 1.26 -9.62
CA ARG A 174 37.71 0.49 -10.84
C ARG A 174 38.42 1.38 -11.88
N LYS A 175 39.45 0.81 -12.53
CA LYS A 175 40.32 1.54 -13.47
C LYS A 175 40.06 1.21 -14.94
N ASN A 176 39.19 0.25 -15.24
CA ASN A 176 38.86 -0.09 -16.62
C ASN A 176 38.01 1.02 -17.25
N GLU A 177 37.80 0.94 -18.57
CA GLU A 177 37.05 1.92 -19.36
C GLU A 177 35.65 2.19 -18.80
N SER A 178 34.92 1.14 -18.44
CA SER A 178 33.70 1.26 -17.65
C SER A 178 33.95 1.02 -16.17
N ARG A 179 33.14 1.66 -15.32
CA ARG A 179 33.04 1.33 -13.90
C ARG A 179 31.82 0.46 -13.61
N THR A 180 30.85 0.42 -14.50
CA THR A 180 29.53 -0.21 -14.33
C THR A 180 29.41 -1.50 -15.15
N TYR A 181 30.26 -2.48 -14.85
CA TYR A 181 30.34 -3.74 -15.61
C TYR A 181 29.04 -4.53 -15.63
N PHE A 182 28.31 -4.55 -14.51
CA PHE A 182 27.08 -5.32 -14.42
C PHE A 182 25.98 -4.69 -15.27
N LEU A 183 25.84 -3.37 -15.23
CA LEU A 183 24.85 -2.64 -16.03
C LEU A 183 25.17 -2.72 -17.52
N ASP A 184 26.45 -2.60 -17.91
CA ASP A 184 26.86 -2.74 -19.32
C ASP A 184 26.51 -4.14 -19.85
N ARG A 185 26.84 -5.17 -19.07
CA ARG A 185 26.52 -6.56 -19.42
C ARG A 185 25.02 -6.82 -19.43
N MET A 186 24.26 -6.20 -18.52
CA MET A 186 22.80 -6.30 -18.49
C MET A 186 22.19 -5.71 -19.76
N GLN A 187 22.65 -4.53 -20.16
CA GLN A 187 22.22 -3.86 -21.40
C GLN A 187 22.54 -4.71 -22.63
N GLU A 188 23.77 -5.20 -22.74
CA GLU A 188 24.21 -6.07 -23.84
C GLU A 188 23.30 -7.30 -23.95
N LYS A 189 23.08 -8.01 -22.83
CA LYS A 189 22.26 -9.23 -22.81
C LYS A 189 20.81 -8.98 -23.18
N LEU A 190 20.25 -7.84 -22.79
CA LEU A 190 18.89 -7.45 -23.14
C LEU A 190 18.78 -7.14 -24.65
N ASN A 191 19.72 -6.37 -25.19
CA ASN A 191 19.76 -6.05 -26.63
C ASN A 191 19.95 -7.31 -27.49
N GLU A 192 20.84 -8.22 -27.09
CA GLU A 192 21.00 -9.52 -27.77
C GLU A 192 19.68 -10.32 -27.81
N ARG A 193 18.88 -10.27 -26.74
CA ARG A 193 17.58 -10.93 -26.71
C ARG A 193 16.61 -10.30 -27.70
N MET A 194 16.54 -8.99 -27.76
CA MET A 194 15.68 -8.27 -28.72
C MET A 194 16.04 -8.65 -30.17
N LEU A 195 17.33 -8.71 -30.51
CA LEU A 195 17.77 -9.12 -31.84
C LEU A 195 17.34 -10.56 -32.20
N ARG A 196 17.48 -11.49 -31.26
CA ARG A 196 17.02 -12.87 -31.46
C ARG A 196 15.50 -12.94 -31.64
N ASP A 197 14.76 -12.18 -30.85
CA ASP A 197 13.29 -12.13 -30.94
C ASP A 197 12.85 -11.56 -32.31
N GLU A 198 13.48 -10.49 -32.79
CA GLU A 198 13.25 -9.91 -34.13
C GLU A 198 13.59 -10.86 -35.27
N GLU A 199 14.70 -11.60 -35.18
CA GLU A 199 15.09 -12.60 -36.18
C GLU A 199 14.07 -13.74 -36.25
N MET A 200 13.62 -14.24 -35.10
CA MET A 200 12.57 -15.25 -35.02
C MET A 200 11.24 -14.77 -35.59
N GLU A 201 10.89 -13.49 -35.42
CA GLU A 201 9.69 -12.91 -36.04
C GLU A 201 9.80 -12.80 -37.56
N ARG A 202 10.99 -12.49 -38.10
CA ARG A 202 11.22 -12.46 -39.55
C ARG A 202 11.09 -13.84 -40.17
N LEU A 203 11.61 -14.88 -39.51
CA LEU A 203 11.53 -16.26 -39.98
C LEU A 203 10.10 -16.84 -39.97
N ARG A 204 9.17 -16.20 -39.27
CA ARG A 204 7.74 -16.58 -39.21
C ARG A 204 6.86 -15.91 -40.26
N LYS A 205 7.38 -14.90 -40.98
CA LYS A 205 6.68 -14.18 -42.05
C LYS A 205 7.09 -14.74 -43.41
#